data_AF-A0A8J4WMX9-F1
#
_entry.id   AF-A0A8J4WMX9-F1
#
_cell.length_a   1.000
_cell.length_b   1.000
_cell.length_c   1.000
_cell.angle_alpha   90.00
_cell.angle_beta   90.00
_cell.angle_gamma   90.00
#
_symmetry.space_group_name_H-M   'P 1'
#
loop_
_entity.id
_entity.type
_entity.pdbx_description
1 polymer ?
#
loop_
_entity_poly.entity_id
_entity_poly.type
_entity_poly.pdbx_seq_one_letter_code
_entity_poly.pdbx_strand_id
1 'polypeptide(L)' 'IVHSLSLLLSVSLSGFHDLPSRCQSKPCYDGVACVDVSEFPGFRCGSCPSGTTGNGTHCQDIDEVPLRHT' A
#
# COMPACT_ATOMS: atom_id res chain seq x y z
N ILE A 1 10.70 43.39 -14.40
CA ILE A 1 11.41 42.76 -13.26
C ILE A 1 10.45 41.95 -12.37
N VAL A 2 9.15 42.27 -12.29
CA VAL A 2 8.17 41.51 -11.47
C VAL A 2 7.39 40.39 -12.20
N HIS A 3 7.46 40.28 -13.53
CA HIS A 3 6.78 39.21 -14.29
C HIS A 3 7.61 37.94 -14.52
N SER A 4 8.87 37.90 -14.07
CA SER A 4 9.77 36.75 -14.28
C SER A 4 9.96 35.90 -13.03
N LEU A 5 9.58 36.38 -11.85
CA LEU A 5 9.67 35.63 -10.59
C LEU A 5 8.37 34.85 -10.25
N SER A 6 7.25 35.15 -10.91
CA SER A 6 5.96 34.49 -10.62
C SER A 6 5.88 33.06 -11.18
N LEU A 7 6.66 32.74 -12.23
CA LEU A 7 6.70 31.40 -12.81
C LEU A 7 7.45 30.38 -11.91
N LEU A 8 8.35 30.88 -11.06
CA LEU A 8 9.09 30.05 -10.09
C LEU A 8 8.25 29.73 -8.84
N LEU A 9 7.17 30.46 -8.58
CA LEU A 9 6.21 30.13 -7.52
C LEU A 9 5.04 29.27 -8.05
N SER A 10 4.67 29.39 -9.34
CA SER A 10 3.68 28.50 -9.97
C SER A 10 4.25 27.16 -10.43
N VAL A 11 5.58 26.98 -10.44
CA VAL A 11 6.20 25.64 -10.54
C VAL A 11 6.20 24.91 -9.20
N SER A 12 5.52 25.48 -8.19
CA SER A 12 4.93 24.67 -7.12
C SER A 12 3.85 23.77 -7.76
N LEU A 13 4.01 22.45 -7.63
CA LEU A 13 2.98 21.38 -7.79
C LEU A 13 3.00 20.41 -8.98
N SER A 14 3.77 20.58 -10.06
CA SER A 14 3.76 19.56 -11.15
C SER A 14 4.99 18.64 -11.18
N GLY A 15 5.98 18.90 -10.32
CA GLY A 15 7.14 18.04 -10.07
C GLY A 15 6.99 17.13 -8.85
N PHE A 16 5.78 17.03 -8.29
CA PHE A 16 5.39 15.89 -7.48
C PHE A 16 5.20 14.72 -8.46
N HIS A 17 6.29 14.09 -8.90
CA HIS A 17 6.15 12.65 -9.10
C HIS A 17 5.85 12.11 -7.71
N ASP A 18 4.55 12.02 -7.39
CA ASP A 18 4.01 11.01 -6.51
C ASP A 18 4.90 9.78 -6.68
N LEU A 19 5.80 9.55 -5.72
CA LEU A 19 6.53 8.30 -5.71
C LEU A 19 5.41 7.28 -5.69
N PRO A 20 5.18 6.51 -6.78
CA PRO A 20 3.95 5.78 -6.96
C PRO A 20 3.75 4.99 -5.69
N SER A 21 2.73 5.39 -4.93
CA SER A 21 2.50 4.82 -3.61
C SER A 21 2.44 3.33 -3.84
N ARG A 22 3.37 2.57 -3.25
CA ARG A 22 3.48 1.14 -3.53
C ARG A 22 2.19 0.44 -3.15
N CYS A 23 1.45 1.01 -2.20
CA CYS A 23 0.11 0.63 -1.81
C CYS A 23 -0.99 0.91 -2.86
N GLN A 24 -0.78 1.81 -3.81
CA GLN A 24 -1.75 2.16 -4.87
C GLN A 24 -1.98 1.00 -5.84
N SER A 25 -0.95 0.19 -6.10
CA SER A 25 -1.08 -1.06 -6.85
C SER A 25 -1.80 -2.17 -6.09
N LYS A 26 -2.31 -1.89 -4.87
CA LYS A 26 -2.94 -2.85 -3.97
C LYS A 26 -2.17 -4.18 -3.86
N PRO A 27 -0.90 -4.13 -3.42
CA PRO A 27 -0.10 -5.33 -3.26
C PRO A 27 -0.59 -6.20 -2.08
N CYS A 28 -1.26 -5.60 -1.09
CA CYS A 28 -1.79 -6.32 0.06
C CYS A 28 -3.15 -6.96 -0.23
N TYR A 29 -3.50 -7.98 0.54
CA TYR A 29 -4.80 -8.64 0.46
C TYR A 29 -5.95 -7.67 0.75
N ASP A 30 -7.12 -7.92 0.18
CA ASP A 30 -8.28 -7.03 0.32
C ASP A 30 -8.70 -6.93 1.79
N GLY A 31 -8.86 -5.70 2.29
CA GLY A 31 -9.12 -5.42 3.71
C GLY A 31 -7.89 -5.40 4.62
N VAL A 32 -6.67 -5.60 4.11
CA VAL A 32 -5.42 -5.43 4.88
C VAL A 32 -4.91 -3.98 4.78
N ALA A 33 -4.47 -3.43 5.91
CA ALA A 33 -3.81 -2.12 5.92
C ALA A 33 -2.47 -2.16 5.18
N CYS A 34 -2.29 -1.28 4.20
CA CYS A 34 -1.03 -1.09 3.50
C CYS A 34 -0.37 0.21 3.95
N VAL A 35 0.92 0.16 4.26
CA VAL A 35 1.73 1.33 4.63
C VAL A 35 2.95 1.43 3.72
N ASP A 36 3.13 2.58 3.09
CA ASP A 36 4.34 2.91 2.35
C ASP A 36 5.52 3.09 3.31
N VAL A 37 6.63 2.43 3.01
CA VAL A 37 7.86 2.51 3.83
C VAL A 37 9.03 2.92 2.94
N SER A 38 10.03 3.60 3.49
CA SER A 38 11.22 4.00 2.72
C SER A 38 12.18 2.84 2.43
N GLU A 39 11.99 1.69 3.09
CA GLU A 39 12.81 0.49 2.90
C GLU A 39 12.30 -0.34 1.72
N PHE A 40 13.20 -0.91 0.91
CA PHE A 40 12.83 -1.80 -0.19
C PHE A 40 12.09 -3.05 0.35
N PRO A 41 10.90 -3.43 -0.17
CA PRO A 41 10.32 -3.11 -1.48
C PRO A 41 9.52 -1.81 -1.57
N GLY A 42 9.41 -1.03 -0.49
CA GLY A 42 8.76 0.29 -0.46
C GLY A 42 7.35 0.27 0.15
N PHE A 43 6.90 -0.88 0.63
CA PHE A 43 5.60 -1.04 1.30
C PHE A 43 5.66 -2.16 2.33
N ARG A 44 4.73 -2.12 3.28
CA ARG A 44 4.54 -3.16 4.28
C ARG A 44 3.04 -3.44 4.44
N CYS A 45 2.66 -4.71 4.39
CA CYS A 45 1.29 -5.15 4.65
C CYS A 45 1.10 -5.42 6.15
N GLY A 46 -0.09 -5.12 6.64
CA GLY A 46 -0.54 -5.49 7.99
C GLY A 46 -0.89 -6.97 8.12
N SER A 47 -1.49 -7.33 9.24
CA SER A 47 -2.00 -8.68 9.49
C SER A 47 -3.22 -9.00 8.62
N CYS A 48 -3.36 -10.26 8.25
CA CYS A 48 -4.52 -10.77 7.55
C CYS A 48 -5.80 -10.63 8.40
N PRO A 49 -6.98 -10.39 7.79
CA PRO A 49 -8.25 -10.25 8.50
C PRO A 49 -8.66 -11.56 9.20
N SER A 50 -9.58 -11.45 10.16
CA SER A 50 -10.07 -12.60 10.94
C SER A 50 -10.57 -13.72 10.04
N GLY A 51 -10.13 -14.95 10.33
CA GLY A 51 -10.44 -16.12 9.50
C GLY A 51 -9.48 -16.34 8.33
N THR A 52 -8.44 -15.51 8.18
CA THR A 52 -7.39 -15.70 7.16
C THR A 52 -5.99 -15.59 7.76
N THR A 53 -5.03 -16.33 7.22
CA THR A 53 -3.62 -16.36 7.66
C THR A 53 -2.70 -16.26 6.46
N GLY A 54 -1.50 -15.74 6.69
CA GLY A 54 -0.51 -15.58 5.67
C GLY A 54 0.42 -14.41 5.93
N ASN A 55 0.94 -13.82 4.85
CA ASN A 55 2.01 -12.82 4.91
C ASN A 55 1.50 -11.38 4.75
N GLY A 56 0.17 -11.16 4.83
CA GLY A 56 -0.49 -9.86 4.61
C GLY A 56 -0.67 -9.50 3.13
N THR A 57 0.28 -9.93 2.28
CA THR A 57 0.21 -9.86 0.81
C THR A 57 -0.68 -10.97 0.23
N HIS A 58 -0.50 -12.17 0.76
CA HIS A 58 -1.26 -13.35 0.39
C HIS A 58 -1.87 -13.90 1.67
N CYS A 59 -3.18 -13.73 1.81
CA CYS A 59 -3.96 -14.28 2.91
C CYS A 59 -4.78 -15.44 2.35
N GLN A 60 -4.65 -16.59 2.98
CA GLN A 60 -5.45 -17.77 2.71
C GLN A 60 -6.46 -17.90 3.84
N ASP A 61 -7.68 -18.35 3.55
CA ASP A 61 -8.61 -18.78 4.58
C ASP A 61 -7.90 -19.75 5.53
N ILE A 62 -7.99 -19.42 6.83
CA ILE A 62 -7.67 -20.36 7.88
C ILE A 62 -8.81 -21.35 7.81
N ASP A 63 -8.59 -22.47 7.11
CA ASP A 63 -9.35 -23.68 7.33
C ASP A 63 -9.08 -24.08 8.78
N GLU A 64 -9.86 -23.47 9.68
CA GLU A 64 -9.90 -23.75 11.09
C GLU A 64 -10.40 -25.19 11.21
N VAL A 65 -9.44 -26.12 11.12
CA VAL A 65 -9.48 -27.57 11.30
C VAL A 65 -10.25 -28.44 10.28
N PRO A 66 -9.66 -29.60 9.88
CA PRO A 66 -10.33 -30.61 9.09
C PRO A 66 -11.28 -31.42 9.99
N LEU A 67 -12.44 -30.85 10.33
CA LEU A 67 -13.45 -31.66 10.99
C LEU A 67 -14.21 -32.44 9.93
N ARG A 68 -13.67 -33.64 9.66
CA ARG A 68 -14.40 -34.77 9.10
C ARG A 68 -15.81 -34.75 9.67
N HIS A 69 -16.80 -34.52 8.81
CA HIS A 69 -18.16 -34.94 9.06
C HIS A 69 -18.14 -36.49 9.12
N THR A 70 -17.83 -37.02 10.30
CA THR A 70 -18.10 -38.43 10.66
C THR A 70 -19.60 -38.59 10.81
#